data_AF-A0A3B3S024-F1
#
_entry.id   AF-A0A3B3S024-F1
#
_cell.length_a   1.000
_cell.length_b   1.000
_cell.length_c   1.000
_cell.angle_alpha   90.00
_cell.angle_beta   90.00
_cell.angle_gamma   90.00
#
_symmetry.space_group_name_H-M   'P 1'
#
loop_
_entity.id
_entity.type
_entity.pdbx_description
1 polymer ?
#
loop_
_entity_poly.entity_id
_entity_poly.type
_entity_poly.pdbx_seq_one_letter_code
_entity_poly.pdbx_strand_id
1 'polypeptide(L)'
;MCCLVCVFFWLGCTHDLGTFYGLYCPSATQLYSSGDGKCLAVKVLLGGVFTVTIVVVHAPNDEVLCASFFDSLAVRVAQWPCPLVIGDFNTTPTHLDVREGVVLRPNMGRAALLRMMRSCHLTDQWRDRNPGVRVFSRTQCLMLSFVHPLQPLLHRT
;
A
#
# COMPACT_ATOMS: atom_id res chain seq x y z
N MET A 1 12.12 -3.54 5.52
CA MET A 1 10.69 -3.70 5.22
C MET A 1 10.38 -3.02 3.90
N CYS A 2 9.70 -3.72 2.98
CA CYS A 2 9.39 -3.25 1.62
C CYS A 2 7.90 -2.87 1.57
N CYS A 3 7.53 -1.69 1.07
CA CYS A 3 6.14 -1.21 1.11
C CYS A 3 5.54 -1.08 -0.27
N LEU A 4 4.70 -2.02 -0.66
CA LEU A 4 4.04 -2.02 -1.96
C LEU A 4 3.15 -0.77 -2.13
N VAL A 5 3.19 -0.13 -3.29
CA VAL A 5 2.13 0.79 -3.73
C VAL A 5 1.09 -0.10 -4.41
N CYS A 6 0.17 -0.66 -3.63
CA CYS A 6 -0.96 -1.38 -4.21
C CYS A 6 -1.95 -0.34 -4.73
N VAL A 7 -2.33 -0.47 -6.00
CA VAL A 7 -3.51 0.18 -6.54
C VAL A 7 -4.61 -0.86 -6.46
N PHE A 8 -5.58 -0.69 -5.57
CA PHE A 8 -6.68 -1.63 -5.44
C PHE A 8 -7.87 -1.22 -6.33
N PHE A 9 -8.37 -2.13 -7.19
CA PHE A 9 -9.58 -1.90 -8.01
C PHE A 9 -10.67 -2.94 -7.71
N TRP A 10 -11.93 -2.51 -7.83
CA TRP A 10 -13.11 -3.37 -7.75
C TRP A 10 -13.38 -4.06 -9.10
N LEU A 11 -13.60 -5.38 -9.08
CA LEU A 11 -13.74 -6.25 -10.28
C LEU A 11 -14.96 -5.96 -11.18
N GLY A 12 -15.93 -5.17 -10.72
CA GLY A 12 -17.12 -4.77 -11.49
C GLY A 12 -16.92 -3.60 -12.46
N CYS A 13 -15.72 -3.05 -12.60
CA CYS A 13 -15.40 -1.97 -13.56
C CYS A 13 -14.37 -2.45 -14.59
N THR A 14 -14.68 -3.53 -15.30
CA THR A 14 -13.90 -3.97 -16.48
C THR A 14 -14.38 -3.23 -17.72
N HIS A 15 -14.01 -1.97 -17.84
CA HIS A 15 -13.92 -1.30 -19.14
C HIS A 15 -12.52 -0.70 -19.27
N ASP A 16 -11.86 -1.04 -20.37
CA ASP A 16 -10.50 -0.65 -20.76
C ASP A 16 -10.11 0.76 -20.31
N LEU A 17 -9.23 0.86 -19.31
CA LEU A 17 -8.60 2.10 -18.87
C LEU A 17 -7.34 2.39 -19.71
N GLY A 18 -7.49 2.32 -21.04
CA GLY A 18 -6.50 2.83 -21.98
C GLY A 18 -6.66 4.34 -22.11
N THR A 19 -5.63 5.09 -21.69
CA THR A 19 -5.41 6.50 -22.07
C THR A 19 -6.25 7.54 -21.29
N PHE A 20 -5.88 7.83 -20.03
CA PHE A 20 -6.34 9.02 -19.28
C PHE A 20 -5.56 10.28 -19.69
N TYR A 21 -5.73 10.75 -20.93
CA TYR A 21 -5.29 12.08 -21.33
C TYR A 21 -6.53 12.96 -21.51
N GLY A 22 -6.83 13.82 -20.52
CA GLY A 22 -7.83 14.89 -20.67
C GLY A 22 -9.10 14.83 -19.82
N LEU A 23 -9.11 14.18 -18.65
CA LEU A 23 -10.26 14.30 -17.74
C LEU A 23 -10.22 15.62 -16.97
N TYR A 24 -11.04 16.57 -17.42
CA TYR A 24 -11.52 17.66 -16.57
C TYR A 24 -12.28 17.05 -15.39
N CYS A 25 -11.84 17.31 -14.17
CA CYS A 25 -12.47 16.85 -12.94
C CYS A 25 -13.33 17.99 -12.39
N PRO A 26 -14.63 18.08 -12.74
CA PRO A 26 -15.46 19.22 -12.36
C PRO A 26 -15.73 19.30 -10.85
N SER A 27 -15.61 18.19 -10.11
CA SER A 27 -15.84 18.18 -8.67
C SER A 27 -15.04 17.10 -7.95
N ALA A 28 -14.32 17.53 -6.91
CA ALA A 28 -13.70 16.68 -5.91
C ALA A 28 -14.30 17.05 -4.54
N THR A 29 -14.70 16.05 -3.78
CA THR A 29 -15.29 16.26 -2.45
C THR A 29 -14.57 15.36 -1.45
N GLN A 30 -14.02 15.96 -0.40
CA GLN A 30 -13.44 15.19 0.70
C GLN A 30 -14.54 14.42 1.43
N LEU A 31 -14.40 13.10 1.51
CA LEU A 31 -15.31 12.22 2.26
C LEU A 31 -14.82 11.99 3.68
N TYR A 32 -13.50 11.91 3.84
CA TYR A 32 -12.89 11.53 5.10
C TYR A 32 -11.46 12.02 5.19
N SER A 33 -11.07 12.49 6.38
CA SER A 33 -9.67 12.66 6.77
C SER A 33 -9.52 12.11 8.18
N SER A 34 -8.52 11.27 8.40
CA SER A 34 -8.16 10.85 9.74
C SER A 34 -7.45 11.98 10.47
N GLY A 35 -7.69 12.12 11.79
CA GLY A 35 -7.08 13.19 12.59
C GLY A 35 -5.56 13.07 12.75
N ASP A 36 -5.01 11.88 12.48
CA ASP A 36 -3.58 11.57 12.53
C ASP A 36 -2.86 11.70 11.18
N GLY A 37 -3.58 12.12 10.13
CA GLY A 37 -3.05 12.31 8.78
C GLY A 37 -2.68 11.00 8.05
N LYS A 38 -3.11 9.84 8.56
CA LYS A 38 -2.79 8.52 7.99
C LYS A 38 -3.73 8.09 6.85
N CYS A 39 -4.88 8.75 6.70
CA CYS A 39 -5.84 8.43 5.65
C CYS A 39 -6.61 9.68 5.20
N LEU A 40 -6.74 9.84 3.88
CA LEU A 40 -7.58 10.84 3.23
C LEU A 40 -8.40 10.15 2.14
N ALA A 41 -9.71 10.35 2.12
CA ALA A 41 -10.58 9.86 1.05
C ALA A 41 -11.28 11.02 0.35
N VAL A 42 -11.21 11.01 -0.99
CA VAL A 42 -11.80 12.03 -1.85
C VAL A 42 -12.67 11.35 -2.89
N LYS A 43 -13.92 11.78 -2.98
CA LYS A 43 -14.85 11.41 -4.05
C LYS A 43 -14.56 12.29 -5.26
N VAL A 44 -14.45 11.67 -6.42
CA VAL A 44 -14.16 12.33 -7.68
C VAL A 44 -15.19 11.92 -8.73
N LEU A 45 -15.76 12.91 -9.43
CA LEU A 45 -16.64 12.67 -10.57
C LEU A 45 -15.84 12.79 -11.88
N LEU A 46 -15.67 11.66 -12.56
CA LEU A 46 -14.96 11.54 -13.82
C LEU A 46 -15.94 11.66 -14.99
N GLY A 47 -15.68 12.60 -15.89
CA GLY A 47 -16.48 12.83 -17.10
C GLY A 47 -17.95 13.17 -16.83
N GLY A 48 -18.29 13.62 -15.61
CA GLY A 48 -19.67 13.93 -15.21
C GLY A 48 -20.57 12.71 -14.93
N VAL A 49 -20.07 11.48 -15.14
CA VAL A 49 -20.91 10.27 -15.12
C VAL A 49 -20.39 9.23 -14.12
N PHE A 50 -19.08 9.06 -14.03
CA PHE A 50 -18.49 7.97 -13.26
C PHE A 50 -17.89 8.49 -11.95
N THR A 51 -18.33 7.93 -10.83
CA THR A 51 -17.84 8.31 -9.50
C THR A 51 -16.80 7.31 -9.00
N VAL A 52 -15.62 7.82 -8.64
CA VAL A 52 -14.54 7.05 -8.01
C VAL A 52 -14.22 7.65 -6.65
N THR A 53 -13.84 6.80 -5.69
CA THR A 53 -13.31 7.28 -4.41
C THR A 53 -11.82 6.99 -4.34
N ILE A 54 -10.99 8.02 -4.35
CA ILE A 54 -9.55 7.89 -4.17
C ILE A 54 -9.24 7.93 -2.67
N VAL A 55 -8.58 6.89 -2.17
CA VAL A 55 -8.22 6.75 -0.76
C VAL A 55 -6.70 6.71 -0.66
N VAL A 56 -6.11 7.78 -0.13
CA VAL A 56 -4.67 7.87 0.12
C VAL A 56 -4.39 7.39 1.53
N VAL A 57 -3.52 6.40 1.67
CA VAL A 57 -3.15 5.81 2.96
C VAL A 57 -1.65 5.94 3.23
N HIS A 58 -1.34 6.12 4.51
CA HIS A 58 0.00 5.97 5.04
C HIS A 58 -0.12 5.15 6.33
N ALA A 59 -0.08 3.83 6.20
CA ALA A 59 -0.33 2.90 7.30
C ALA A 59 0.76 3.00 8.39
N PRO A 60 0.47 2.69 9.65
CA PRO A 60 1.49 2.59 10.70
C PRO A 60 2.57 1.55 10.40
N ASN A 61 3.80 1.78 10.88
CA ASN A 61 4.89 0.79 10.83
C ASN A 61 4.75 -0.30 11.89
N ASP A 62 4.13 0.02 13.03
CA ASP A 62 3.87 -0.94 14.09
C ASP A 62 2.79 -1.93 13.66
N GLU A 63 3.04 -3.23 13.83
CA GLU A 63 2.22 -4.29 13.30
C GLU A 63 0.79 -4.33 13.89
N VAL A 64 0.63 -4.02 15.17
CA VAL A 64 -0.66 -4.04 15.88
C VAL A 64 -1.49 -2.82 15.49
N LEU A 65 -0.85 -1.65 15.43
CA LEU A 65 -1.49 -0.43 14.95
C LEU A 65 -1.86 -0.53 13.47
N CYS A 66 -1.02 -1.16 12.66
CA CYS A 66 -1.26 -1.40 11.24
C CYS A 66 -2.47 -2.32 11.03
N ALA A 67 -2.60 -3.39 11.82
CA ALA A 67 -3.77 -4.26 11.77
C ALA A 67 -5.06 -3.51 12.13
N SER A 68 -5.04 -2.77 13.24
CA SER A 68 -6.18 -1.97 13.70
C SER A 68 -6.58 -0.88 12.69
N PHE A 69 -5.58 -0.29 12.02
CA PHE A 69 -5.79 0.67 10.93
C PHE A 69 -6.54 0.05 9.76
N PHE A 70 -6.11 -1.11 9.25
CA PHE A 70 -6.79 -1.76 8.13
C PHE A 70 -8.19 -2.27 8.48
N ASP A 71 -8.40 -2.79 9.70
CA ASP A 71 -9.74 -3.20 10.15
C ASP A 71 -10.69 -1.99 10.21
N SER A 72 -10.22 -0.85 10.71
CA SER A 72 -11.01 0.39 10.74
C SER A 72 -11.26 0.95 9.34
N LEU A 73 -10.28 0.85 8.45
CA LEU A 73 -10.38 1.31 7.06
C LEU A 73 -11.38 0.46 6.27
N ALA A 74 -11.43 -0.86 6.49
CA ALA A 74 -12.33 -1.78 5.81
C ALA A 74 -13.81 -1.37 5.94
N VAL A 75 -14.23 -0.98 7.14
CA VAL A 75 -15.60 -0.52 7.42
C VAL A 75 -15.98 0.67 6.55
N ARG A 76 -15.02 1.58 6.32
CA ARG A 76 -15.24 2.79 5.50
C ARG A 76 -15.20 2.48 4.01
N VAL A 77 -14.19 1.72 3.57
CA VAL A 77 -13.99 1.36 2.16
C VAL A 77 -15.19 0.60 1.61
N ALA A 78 -15.81 -0.28 2.42
CA ALA A 78 -17.02 -1.01 2.03
C ALA A 78 -18.22 -0.10 1.69
N GLN A 79 -18.22 1.15 2.16
CA GLN A 79 -19.32 2.10 1.95
C GLN A 79 -19.06 3.04 0.76
N TRP A 80 -17.84 3.07 0.23
CA TRP A 80 -17.46 4.03 -0.79
C TRP A 80 -17.65 3.46 -2.20
N PRO A 81 -18.17 4.27 -3.15
CA PRO A 81 -18.31 3.83 -4.53
C PRO A 81 -16.94 3.72 -5.20
N CYS A 82 -16.69 2.59 -5.85
CA CYS A 82 -15.48 2.28 -6.63
C CYS A 82 -14.19 2.78 -5.95
N PRO A 83 -13.80 2.20 -4.79
CA PRO A 83 -12.66 2.68 -4.03
C PRO A 83 -11.34 2.31 -4.71
N LEU A 84 -10.50 3.32 -4.89
CA LEU A 84 -9.12 3.22 -5.32
C LEU A 84 -8.21 3.52 -4.12
N VAL A 85 -7.76 2.48 -3.44
CA VAL A 85 -6.86 2.62 -2.28
C VAL A 85 -5.42 2.63 -2.77
N ILE A 86 -4.68 3.69 -2.44
CA ILE A 86 -3.30 3.93 -2.86
C ILE A 86 -2.47 4.47 -1.69
N GLY A 87 -1.17 4.18 -1.69
CA GLY A 87 -0.23 4.81 -0.76
C GLY A 87 0.77 3.83 -0.17
N ASP A 88 1.22 4.12 1.04
CA ASP A 88 2.19 3.32 1.77
C ASP A 88 1.50 2.41 2.78
N PHE A 89 1.42 1.12 2.46
CA PHE A 89 0.74 0.14 3.29
C PHE A 89 1.60 -0.40 4.42
N ASN A 90 2.91 -0.09 4.46
CA ASN A 90 3.87 -0.62 5.46
C ASN A 90 3.81 -2.14 5.70
N THR A 91 3.35 -2.91 4.71
CA THR A 91 3.28 -4.37 4.74
C THR A 91 3.70 -4.98 3.40
N THR A 92 4.11 -6.24 3.43
CA THR A 92 4.50 -7.03 2.25
C THR A 92 3.47 -8.12 1.99
N PRO A 93 2.56 -7.99 1.01
CA PRO A 93 1.44 -8.93 0.86
C PRO A 93 1.87 -10.34 0.47
N THR A 94 2.88 -10.47 -0.39
CA THR A 94 3.29 -11.76 -0.97
C THR A 94 4.80 -12.00 -0.87
N HIS A 95 5.22 -13.25 -1.04
CA HIS A 95 6.65 -13.61 -1.11
C HIS A 95 7.36 -12.99 -2.31
N LEU A 96 6.63 -12.54 -3.33
CA LEU A 96 7.18 -11.82 -4.49
C LEU A 96 7.53 -10.36 -4.16
N ASP A 97 7.11 -9.85 -3.00
CA ASP A 97 7.37 -8.47 -2.54
C ASP A 97 8.57 -8.37 -1.58
N VAL A 98 9.23 -9.50 -1.30
CA VAL A 98 10.47 -9.57 -0.51
C VAL A 98 11.64 -10.06 -1.35
N ARG A 99 12.87 -9.98 -0.85
CA ARG A 99 14.02 -10.57 -1.56
C ARG A 99 13.91 -12.09 -1.58
N GLU A 100 14.49 -12.71 -2.59
CA GLU A 100 14.60 -14.16 -2.65
C GLU A 100 15.36 -14.70 -1.43
N GLY A 101 14.96 -15.87 -0.94
CA GLY A 101 15.49 -16.46 0.30
C GLY A 101 14.96 -15.84 1.61
N VAL A 102 14.17 -14.76 1.55
CA VAL A 102 13.55 -14.18 2.76
C VAL A 102 12.27 -14.93 3.12
N VAL A 103 12.23 -15.46 4.34
CA VAL A 103 11.03 -16.09 4.91
C VAL A 103 10.07 -15.01 5.41
N LEU A 104 8.86 -14.96 4.84
CA LEU A 104 7.79 -14.13 5.37
C LEU A 104 7.27 -14.72 6.69
N ARG A 105 7.64 -14.09 7.79
CA ARG A 105 7.05 -14.41 9.10
C ARG A 105 5.57 -14.03 9.13
N PRO A 106 4.73 -14.71 9.94
CA PRO A 106 3.38 -14.25 10.24
C PRO A 106 3.40 -12.77 10.66
N ASN A 107 2.46 -11.99 10.13
CA ASN A 107 2.36 -10.56 10.41
C ASN A 107 0.88 -10.15 10.42
N MET A 108 0.41 -9.60 11.53
CA MET A 108 -0.98 -9.19 11.78
C MET A 108 -1.42 -8.09 10.81
N GLY A 109 -0.57 -7.11 10.54
CA GLY A 109 -0.84 -6.05 9.56
C GLY A 109 -1.11 -6.61 8.17
N ARG A 110 -0.27 -7.54 7.70
CA ARG A 110 -0.48 -8.26 6.43
C ARG A 110 -1.78 -9.06 6.44
N ALA A 111 -2.06 -9.79 7.52
CA ALA A 111 -3.28 -10.58 7.63
C ALA A 111 -4.54 -9.68 7.59
N ALA A 112 -4.49 -8.51 8.23
CA ALA A 112 -5.56 -7.52 8.21
C ALA A 112 -5.74 -6.89 6.84
N LEU A 113 -4.67 -6.51 6.15
CA LEU A 113 -4.72 -6.01 4.77
C LEU A 113 -5.38 -7.04 3.83
N LEU A 114 -4.93 -8.30 3.86
CA LEU A 114 -5.48 -9.36 3.03
C LEU A 114 -6.95 -9.68 3.38
N ARG A 115 -7.35 -9.49 4.64
CA ARG A 115 -8.75 -9.61 5.06
C ARG A 115 -9.60 -8.45 4.50
N MET A 116 -9.15 -7.21 4.66
CA MET A 116 -9.79 -6.02 4.10
C MET A 116 -9.98 -6.16 2.59
N MET A 117 -8.93 -6.59 1.87
CA MET A 117 -9.01 -6.78 0.43
C MET A 117 -10.12 -7.77 0.05
N ARG A 118 -10.18 -8.91 0.74
CA ARG A 118 -11.20 -9.93 0.49
C ARG A 118 -12.61 -9.42 0.83
N SER A 119 -12.79 -8.78 1.99
CA SER A 119 -14.10 -8.29 2.42
C SER A 119 -14.63 -7.13 1.57
N CYS A 120 -13.74 -6.33 1.01
CA CYS A 120 -14.09 -5.17 0.19
C CYS A 120 -13.95 -5.44 -1.32
N HIS A 121 -13.75 -6.70 -1.74
CA HIS A 121 -13.58 -7.11 -3.14
C HIS A 121 -12.50 -6.31 -3.90
N LEU A 122 -11.39 -6.02 -3.22
CA LEU A 122 -10.25 -5.30 -3.77
C LEU A 122 -9.23 -6.25 -4.39
N THR A 123 -8.65 -5.84 -5.51
CA THR A 123 -7.61 -6.57 -6.25
C THR A 123 -6.34 -5.76 -6.40
N ASP A 124 -5.16 -6.36 -6.19
CA ASP A 124 -3.89 -5.65 -6.40
C ASP A 124 -3.61 -5.52 -7.90
N GLN A 125 -3.88 -4.35 -8.46
CA GLN A 125 -3.76 -4.10 -9.90
C GLN A 125 -2.34 -4.23 -10.41
N TRP A 126 -1.33 -3.91 -9.58
CA TRP A 126 0.04 -4.09 -10.00
C TRP A 126 0.32 -5.58 -10.16
N ARG A 127 -0.08 -6.39 -9.16
CA ARG A 127 0.17 -7.84 -9.16
C ARG A 127 -0.62 -8.57 -10.23
N ASP A 128 -1.86 -8.16 -10.49
CA ASP A 128 -2.69 -8.72 -11.56
C ASP A 128 -2.03 -8.56 -12.94
N ARG A 129 -1.41 -7.41 -13.20
CA ARG A 129 -0.70 -7.15 -14.47
C ARG A 129 0.71 -7.74 -14.50
N ASN A 130 1.26 -8.13 -13.34
CA ASN A 130 2.64 -8.56 -13.19
C ASN A 130 2.76 -9.80 -12.25
N PRO A 131 2.11 -10.93 -12.57
CA PRO A 131 1.89 -12.04 -11.63
C PRO A 131 3.18 -12.73 -11.14
N GLY A 132 4.27 -12.70 -11.92
CA GLY A 132 5.55 -13.33 -11.57
C GLY A 132 6.70 -12.36 -11.32
N VAL A 133 6.47 -11.05 -11.42
CA VAL A 133 7.55 -10.06 -11.42
C VAL A 133 7.91 -9.68 -9.98
N ARG A 134 9.21 -9.64 -9.67
CA ARG A 134 9.75 -9.21 -8.38
C ARG A 134 10.30 -7.79 -8.53
N VAL A 135 9.55 -6.80 -8.05
CA VAL A 135 9.94 -5.38 -8.05
C VAL A 135 9.69 -4.81 -6.66
N PHE A 136 10.57 -3.89 -6.25
CA PHE A 136 10.51 -3.25 -4.94
C PHE A 136 10.31 -1.75 -5.10
N SER A 137 9.37 -1.20 -4.35
CA SER A 137 9.09 0.24 -4.28
C SER A 137 10.10 1.03 -3.44
N ARG A 138 10.78 0.37 -2.50
CA ARG A 138 11.81 0.94 -1.63
C ARG A 138 12.91 -0.07 -1.36
N THR A 139 14.15 0.40 -1.36
CA THR A 139 15.30 -0.36 -0.83
C THR A 139 15.71 0.28 0.50
N GLN A 140 15.49 -0.41 1.62
CA GLN A 140 16.11 -0.02 2.88
C GLN A 140 17.55 -0.55 2.91
N CYS A 141 18.53 0.34 2.91
CA CYS A 141 19.88 -0.01 3.33
C CYS A 141 19.84 -0.28 4.84
N LEU A 142 19.95 -1.55 5.24
CA LEU A 142 20.36 -1.87 6.60
C LEU A 142 21.78 -1.36 6.74
N MET A 143 21.97 -0.25 7.45
CA MET A 143 23.29 0.10 7.95
C MET A 143 23.63 -0.98 8.98
N LEU A 144 24.25 -2.06 8.52
CA LEU A 144 24.94 -2.97 9.42
C LEU A 144 25.97 -2.10 10.12
N SER A 145 25.75 -1.80 11.39
CA SER A 145 26.78 -1.27 12.27
C SER A 145 27.89 -2.33 12.29
N PHE A 146 28.84 -2.20 11.36
CA PHE A 146 30.14 -2.80 11.52
C PHE A 146 30.70 -2.22 12.81
N VAL A 147 30.62 -2.98 13.90
CA VAL A 147 31.53 -2.81 15.02
C VAL A 147 32.90 -3.10 14.44
N HIS A 148 33.58 -2.04 14.03
CA HIS A 148 34.97 -2.10 13.62
C HIS A 148 35.75 -2.57 14.86
N PRO A 149 36.47 -3.71 14.85
CA PRO A 149 37.53 -3.88 15.82
C PRO A 149 38.60 -2.87 15.41
N LEU A 150 38.69 -1.75 16.14
CA LEU A 150 39.89 -0.94 16.13
C LEU A 150 40.98 -1.80 16.80
N GLN A 151 41.70 -2.58 16.00
CA GLN A 151 43.08 -2.90 16.32
C GLN A 151 43.94 -1.71 15.89
N PRO A 152 44.78 -1.18 16.78
CA PRO A 152 46.08 -0.69 16.38
C PRO A 152 47.12 -1.71 16.81
N LEU A 153 47.51 -2.58 15.88
CA LEU A 153 48.87 -3.10 15.83
C LEU A 153 49.71 -2.03 15.12
N LEU A 154 50.40 -1.19 15.88
CA LEU A 154 51.59 -0.48 15.41
C LEU A 154 52.64 -0.48 16.54
N HIS A 155 53.61 -1.38 16.36
CA HIS A 155 55.06 -1.32 16.67
C HIS A 155 55.50 -0.61 17.96
N ARG A 156 56.07 -1.32 18.96
CA ARG A 156 57.51 -1.66 19.03
C ARG A 156 58.41 -0.65 18.33
N THR A 157 58.86 0.36 19.08
CA THR A 157 60.27 0.64 19.42
C THR A 157 60.30 1.53 20.63
#